data_AF-A0A7X6L7T7-F1
#
_entry.id   AF-A0A7X6L7T7-F1
#
_cell.length_a   1.000
_cell.length_b   1.000
_cell.length_c   1.000
_cell.angle_alpha   90.00
_cell.angle_beta   90.00
_cell.angle_gamma   90.00
#
_symmetry.space_group_name_H-M   'P 1'
#
loop_
_entity.id
_entity.type
_entity.pdbx_description
1 polymer ?
#
loop_
_entity_poly.entity_id
_entity_poly.type
_entity_poly.pdbx_seq_one_letter_code
_entity_poly.pdbx_strand_id
1 'polypeptide(L)'
;MPEPLSTALPFGCGPTCQPWITVEQCGLFTFDQQTGEVLSVKCPSMNCFGQMVKVVRGRMADHDSPMDIALGGQKCPWIGIRVVFDPTRYPDLAAQPAPPPKRHPQAGR
;
A
#
# COMPACT_ATOMS: atom_id res chain seq x y z
N MET A 1 8.10 7.74 41.46
CA MET A 1 6.72 7.82 40.94
C MET A 1 6.75 7.19 39.54
N PRO A 2 5.84 6.25 39.24
CA PRO A 2 5.97 5.27 38.15
C PRO A 2 5.58 5.85 36.79
N GLU A 3 6.10 5.23 35.73
CA GLU A 3 5.88 5.51 34.31
C GLU A 3 4.40 5.34 33.89
N PRO A 4 3.91 6.07 32.86
CA PRO A 4 2.76 5.64 32.10
C PRO A 4 3.19 4.73 30.94
N LEU A 5 2.73 3.48 31.03
CA LEU A 5 2.63 2.48 29.97
C LEU A 5 1.70 2.94 28.83
N SER A 6 1.93 2.37 27.64
CA SER A 6 1.06 2.34 26.43
C SER A 6 1.23 3.55 25.49
N THR A 7 1.53 3.39 24.20
CA THR A 7 1.02 2.40 23.24
C THR A 7 2.06 2.19 22.13
N ALA A 8 2.13 0.97 21.61
CA ALA A 8 2.91 0.58 20.44
C ALA A 8 2.98 1.69 19.37
N LEU A 9 4.18 2.21 19.10
CA LEU A 9 4.44 2.91 17.84
C LEU A 9 5.08 1.89 16.90
N PRO A 10 4.32 1.21 16.02
CA PRO A 10 4.93 0.36 15.03
C PRO A 10 5.65 1.26 14.03
N PHE A 11 6.97 1.19 14.03
CA PHE A 11 7.87 1.60 12.94
C PHE A 11 7.86 3.08 12.51
N GLY A 12 8.71 3.89 13.17
CA GLY A 12 9.69 4.69 12.42
C GLY A 12 9.93 6.12 12.92
N CYS A 13 11.18 6.42 13.33
CA CYS A 13 11.81 7.68 12.96
C CYS A 13 13.38 7.64 12.94
N GLY A 14 13.98 7.64 11.74
CA GLY A 14 15.29 8.15 11.30
C GLY A 14 15.42 8.11 9.75
N PRO A 15 16.15 9.03 9.06
CA PRO A 15 15.92 9.44 7.64
C PRO A 15 14.49 9.45 7.08
N THR A 16 13.53 9.54 8.00
CA THR A 16 12.10 9.22 7.92
C THR A 16 11.27 10.47 8.16
N CYS A 17 11.09 11.26 7.13
CA CYS A 17 9.79 11.90 6.90
C CYS A 17 9.56 11.99 5.39
N GLN A 18 10.17 11.07 4.60
CA GLN A 18 9.84 10.99 3.19
C GLN A 18 8.31 10.91 3.09
N PRO A 19 7.70 11.76 2.24
CA PRO A 19 6.27 11.84 2.15
C PRO A 19 5.72 10.43 1.96
N TRP A 20 4.83 10.07 2.87
CA TRP A 20 4.14 8.81 2.88
C TRP A 20 2.66 9.10 2.91
N ILE A 21 1.91 8.13 2.42
CA ILE A 21 0.45 8.18 2.42
C ILE A 21 -0.06 6.82 2.88
N THR A 22 -1.10 6.82 3.71
CA THR A 22 -1.75 5.57 4.05
C THR A 22 -2.70 5.12 2.93
N VAL A 23 -3.01 3.83 2.90
CA VAL A 23 -4.00 3.31 1.95
C VAL A 23 -5.39 3.93 2.15
N GLU A 24 -5.74 4.36 3.37
CA GLU A 24 -6.99 5.05 3.69
C GLU A 24 -7.04 6.44 3.08
N GLN A 25 -5.93 7.17 3.11
CA GLN A 25 -5.82 8.49 2.47
C GLN A 25 -5.92 8.39 0.95
N CYS A 26 -5.54 7.24 0.37
CA CYS A 26 -5.79 6.93 -1.04
C CYS A 26 -7.28 6.58 -1.31
N GLY A 27 -8.01 6.12 -0.29
CA GLY A 27 -9.44 5.81 -0.32
C GLY A 27 -9.79 4.46 -0.95
N LEU A 28 -8.91 3.89 -1.78
CA LEU A 28 -9.08 2.55 -2.35
C LEU A 28 -7.70 1.91 -2.57
N PHE A 29 -7.57 0.63 -2.27
CA PHE A 29 -6.34 -0.12 -2.42
C PHE A 29 -6.60 -1.61 -2.68
N THR A 30 -5.60 -2.28 -3.23
CA THR A 30 -5.52 -3.74 -3.31
C THR A 30 -4.23 -4.19 -2.67
N PHE A 31 -4.24 -5.37 -2.06
CA PHE A 31 -3.09 -5.95 -1.40
C PHE A 31 -3.11 -7.46 -1.59
N ASP A 32 -1.95 -8.07 -1.48
CA ASP A 32 -1.78 -9.51 -1.48
C ASP A 32 -2.07 -10.05 -0.08
N GLN A 33 -3.07 -10.92 0.03
CA GLN A 33 -3.50 -11.46 1.33
C GLN A 33 -2.50 -12.42 1.95
N GLN A 34 -1.60 -13.03 1.17
CA GLN A 34 -0.63 -14.00 1.67
C GLN A 34 0.61 -13.31 2.26
N THR A 35 1.01 -12.20 1.66
CA THR A 35 2.23 -11.44 2.00
C THR A 35 1.94 -10.16 2.77
N GLY A 36 0.71 -9.65 2.71
CA GLY A 36 0.33 -8.35 3.26
C GLY A 36 0.86 -7.16 2.45
N GLU A 37 1.43 -7.39 1.26
CA GLU A 37 1.99 -6.32 0.43
C GLU A 37 0.90 -5.56 -0.32
N VAL A 38 0.92 -4.22 -0.27
CA VAL A 38 0.03 -3.38 -1.07
C VAL A 38 0.45 -3.47 -2.54
N LEU A 39 -0.48 -3.88 -3.40
CA LEU A 39 -0.25 -4.07 -4.84
C LEU A 39 -0.62 -2.84 -5.66
N SER A 40 -1.69 -2.15 -5.27
CA SER A 40 -2.11 -0.91 -5.92
C SER A 40 -2.93 -0.02 -5.00
N VAL A 41 -2.95 1.28 -5.28
CA VAL A 41 -3.76 2.27 -4.58
C VAL A 41 -4.42 3.21 -5.58
N LYS A 42 -5.56 3.80 -5.23
CA LYS A 42 -6.10 4.92 -5.99
C LYS A 42 -5.19 6.13 -5.83
N CYS A 43 -4.78 6.74 -6.94
CA CYS A 43 -3.98 7.94 -6.91
C CYS A 43 -4.80 9.09 -6.28
N PRO A 44 -4.29 9.77 -5.24
CA PRO A 44 -4.97 10.90 -4.58
C PRO A 44 -4.93 12.19 -5.42
N SER A 45 -4.11 12.24 -6.48
CA SER A 45 -4.07 13.39 -7.39
C SER A 45 -5.38 13.52 -8.16
N MET A 46 -5.98 14.72 -8.12
CA MET A 46 -7.12 15.07 -8.96
C MET A 46 -6.79 15.03 -10.46
N ASN A 47 -5.52 15.20 -10.82
CA ASN A 47 -5.06 15.19 -12.21
C ASN A 47 -4.97 13.78 -12.80
N CYS A 48 -4.95 12.75 -11.94
CA CYS A 48 -4.93 11.34 -12.34
C CYS A 48 -6.33 10.71 -12.35
N PHE A 49 -7.39 11.49 -12.15
CA PHE A 49 -8.80 11.07 -12.19
C PHE A 49 -9.12 9.81 -11.37
N GLY A 50 -8.41 9.61 -10.26
CA GLY A 50 -8.62 8.44 -9.40
C GLY A 50 -8.17 7.12 -10.01
N GLN A 51 -7.21 7.14 -10.95
CA GLN A 51 -6.58 5.94 -11.49
C GLN A 51 -6.03 5.04 -10.37
N MET A 52 -6.22 3.73 -10.52
CA MET A 52 -5.53 2.74 -9.68
C MET A 52 -4.08 2.61 -10.16
N VAL A 53 -3.13 2.93 -9.28
CA VAL A 53 -1.70 2.95 -9.57
C VAL A 53 -1.00 1.80 -8.86
N LYS A 54 -0.09 1.14 -9.56
CA LYS A 54 0.68 0.04 -9.00
C LYS A 54 1.59 0.55 -7.89
N VAL A 55 1.77 -0.28 -6.87
CA VAL A 55 2.76 -0.08 -5.82
C VAL A 55 3.87 -1.08 -6.06
N VAL A 56 5.10 -0.61 -6.18
CA VAL A 56 6.29 -1.43 -6.42
C VAL A 56 7.27 -1.17 -5.30
N ARG A 57 7.63 -2.22 -4.55
CA ARG A 57 8.52 -2.13 -3.38
C ARG A 57 8.01 -1.09 -2.37
N GLY A 58 6.69 -1.09 -2.14
CA GLY A 58 6.02 -0.17 -1.21
C GLY A 58 5.93 1.30 -1.66
N ARG A 59 6.18 1.62 -2.93
CA ARG A 59 6.09 2.99 -3.48
C ARG A 59 5.19 3.07 -4.70
N MET A 60 4.45 4.17 -4.86
CA MET A 60 3.65 4.39 -6.08
C MET A 60 4.56 4.40 -7.31
N ALA A 61 4.24 3.56 -8.28
CA ALA A 61 4.95 3.49 -9.54
C ALA A 61 4.63 4.71 -10.43
N ASP A 62 5.48 4.89 -11.45
CA ASP A 62 5.21 5.85 -12.52
C ASP A 62 3.88 5.50 -13.21
N HIS A 63 3.10 6.53 -13.51
CA HIS A 63 1.81 6.44 -14.18
C HIS A 63 1.50 7.80 -14.82
N ASP A 64 0.93 7.75 -16.01
CA ASP A 64 0.57 8.96 -16.73
C ASP A 64 -0.65 9.61 -16.05
N SER A 65 -0.62 10.93 -15.86
CA SER A 65 -1.85 11.68 -15.63
C SER A 65 -2.42 12.10 -16.99
N PRO A 66 -3.73 11.93 -17.24
CA PRO A 66 -4.33 12.42 -18.48
C PRO A 66 -4.18 13.94 -18.69
N MET A 67 -3.84 14.68 -17.62
CA MET A 67 -3.49 16.11 -17.67
C MET A 67 -2.00 16.38 -17.96
N ASP A 68 -1.14 15.36 -18.06
CA ASP A 68 0.30 15.53 -18.32
C ASP A 68 0.53 16.21 -19.67
N ILE A 69 -0.33 15.97 -20.66
CA ILE A 69 -0.26 16.62 -21.98
C ILE A 69 -0.73 18.08 -21.90
N ALA A 70 -1.68 18.39 -21.02
CA ALA A 70 -2.29 19.72 -20.92
C ALA A 70 -1.48 20.73 -20.09
N LEU A 71 -0.66 20.25 -19.15
CA LEU A 71 0.12 21.10 -18.21
C LEU A 71 1.64 21.08 -18.48
N GLY A 72 2.06 20.71 -19.69
CA GLY A 72 3.47 20.78 -20.09
C GLY A 72 4.35 19.64 -19.56
N GLY A 73 3.81 18.43 -19.42
CA GLY A 73 4.58 17.23 -19.05
C GLY A 73 4.85 17.08 -17.55
N GLN A 74 4.07 17.75 -16.69
CA GLN A 74 4.26 17.65 -15.25
C GLN A 74 3.79 16.30 -14.72
N LYS A 75 4.74 15.42 -14.36
CA LYS A 75 4.47 14.12 -13.75
C LYS A 75 3.64 14.22 -12.47
N CYS A 76 2.89 13.16 -12.17
CA CYS A 76 2.13 13.04 -10.93
C CYS A 76 3.06 13.20 -9.70
N PRO A 77 2.75 14.09 -8.74
CA PRO A 77 3.62 14.35 -7.59
C PRO A 77 3.66 13.18 -6.58
N TRP A 78 2.77 12.19 -6.75
CA TRP A 78 2.71 11.02 -5.89
C TRP A 78 3.61 9.87 -6.35
N ILE A 79 4.26 10.00 -7.51
CA ILE A 79 5.21 8.99 -8.00
C ILE A 79 6.38 8.88 -7.00
N GLY A 80 6.71 7.65 -6.60
CA GLY A 80 7.78 7.35 -5.65
C GLY A 80 7.41 7.56 -4.17
N ILE A 81 6.21 8.10 -3.87
CA ILE A 81 5.69 8.22 -2.51
C ILE A 81 5.52 6.84 -1.90
N ARG A 82 5.93 6.72 -0.64
CA ARG A 82 5.80 5.48 0.11
C ARG A 82 4.35 5.28 0.53
N VAL A 83 3.82 4.09 0.26
CA VAL A 83 2.49 3.68 0.69
C VAL A 83 2.62 2.88 1.98
N VAL A 84 1.83 3.27 2.99
CA VAL A 84 1.83 2.63 4.30
C VAL A 84 0.49 1.92 4.51
N PHE A 85 0.56 0.67 4.93
CA PHE A 85 -0.59 -0.12 5.35
C PHE A 85 -0.49 -0.38 6.85
N ASP A 86 -1.53 0.01 7.59
CA ASP A 86 -1.64 -0.28 9.02
C ASP A 86 -2.57 -1.49 9.20
N PRO A 87 -2.02 -2.70 9.41
CA PRO A 87 -2.83 -3.91 9.55
C PRO A 87 -3.71 -3.89 10.81
N THR A 88 -3.41 -3.04 11.80
CA THR A 88 -4.24 -2.94 13.03
C THR A 88 -5.60 -2.31 12.75
N ARG A 89 -5.72 -1.53 11.67
CA ARG A 89 -6.99 -0.96 11.21
C ARG A 89 -7.83 -1.93 10.40
N TYR A 90 -7.23 -3.04 9.97
CA TYR A 90 -7.88 -4.07 9.16
C TYR A 90 -7.61 -5.48 9.71
N PRO A 91 -8.11 -5.78 10.92
CA PRO A 91 -7.87 -7.07 11.58
C PRO A 91 -8.35 -8.25 10.71
N ASP A 92 -9.47 -8.08 9.99
CA ASP A 92 -10.02 -9.12 9.10
C ASP A 92 -9.15 -9.38 7.86
N LEU A 93 -8.34 -8.39 7.45
CA LEU A 93 -7.42 -8.50 6.32
C LEU A 93 -6.05 -9.05 6.74
N ALA A 94 -5.66 -8.84 8.00
CA ALA A 94 -4.42 -9.36 8.58
C ALA A 94 -4.53 -10.84 9.01
N ALA A 95 -5.76 -11.36 9.17
CA ALA A 95 -6.03 -12.65 9.81
C ALA A 95 -6.31 -13.82 8.84
N GLN A 96 -5.88 -13.77 7.57
CA GLN A 96 -5.97 -14.97 6.72
C GLN A 96 -4.69 -15.81 6.82
N PRO A 97 -4.68 -16.92 7.57
CA PRO A 97 -3.62 -17.91 7.43
C PRO A 97 -3.62 -18.42 5.99
N ALA A 98 -2.43 -18.59 5.42
CA ALA A 98 -2.26 -19.13 4.08
C ALA A 98 -3.15 -20.37 3.89
N PRO A 99 -3.89 -20.49 2.77
CA PRO A 99 -4.66 -21.69 2.51
C PRO A 99 -3.70 -22.90 2.56
N PRO A 100 -4.11 -24.01 3.19
CA PRO A 100 -3.23 -25.16 3.32
C PRO A 100 -2.73 -25.59 1.93
N PRO A 101 -1.46 -26.00 1.79
CA PRO A 101 -0.91 -26.40 0.49
C PRO A 101 -1.82 -27.47 -0.11
N LYS A 102 -2.32 -27.21 -1.32
CA LYS A 102 -3.13 -28.18 -2.08
C LYS A 102 -2.28 -29.44 -2.24
N ARG A 103 -2.61 -30.51 -1.51
CA ARG A 103 -2.05 -31.84 -1.76
C ARG A 103 -2.43 -32.20 -3.19
N HIS A 104 -1.45 -32.26 -4.09
CA HIS A 104 -1.65 -32.85 -5.40
C HIS A 104 -2.17 -34.28 -5.19
N PRO A 105 -3.21 -34.73 -5.93
CA PRO A 105 -3.61 -36.12 -5.88
C PRO A 105 -2.40 -36.94 -6.34
N GLN A 106 -1.85 -37.77 -5.43
CA GLN A 106 -0.94 -38.82 -5.84
C GLN A 106 -1.71 -39.73 -6.79
N ALA A 107 -1.26 -39.79 -8.05
CA ALA A 107 -1.74 -40.78 -9.00
C ALA A 107 -1.48 -42.16 -8.39
N GLY A 108 -2.56 -42.86 -8.08
CA GLY A 108 -2.53 -44.21 -7.56
C GLY A 108 -2.46 -45.23 -8.68
N ARG A 109 -1.55 -46.20 -8.48
CA ARG A 109 -1.35 -47.49 -9.17
C ARG A 109 -0.70 -47.47 -10.54
#